data_AF-A0A820A9L3-F1
#
_entry.id   AF-A0A820A9L3-F1
#
_cell.length_a   1.000
_cell.length_b   1.000
_cell.length_c   1.000
_cell.angle_alpha   90.00
_cell.angle_beta   90.00
_cell.angle_gamma   90.00
#
_symmetry.space_group_name_H-M   'P 1'
#
loop_
_entity.id
_entity.type
_entity.pdbx_description
1 polymer ?
#
loop_
_entity_poly.entity_id
_entity_poly.type
_entity_poly.pdbx_seq_one_letter_code
_entity_poly.pdbx_strand_id
1 'polypeptide(L)'
;FDIPTSLYEIIYANKYTTTETMQKLINYVRNCNEFTFDTEGEKSTKQLALIQIQTISQQLPFLIILVELAHLPLIHSLIHLQIK
;
A
#
# COMPACT_ATOMS: atom_id res chain seq x y z
N PHE A 1 -18.99 6.32 -13.20
CA PHE A 1 -18.43 7.03 -12.04
C PHE A 1 -17.22 7.78 -12.54
N ASP A 2 -17.26 9.12 -12.50
CA ASP A 2 -16.15 9.97 -12.91
C ASP A 2 -15.56 10.57 -11.63
N ILE A 3 -14.51 9.96 -11.12
CA ILE A 3 -13.85 10.39 -9.88
C ILE A 3 -12.64 11.23 -10.29
N PRO A 4 -12.53 12.50 -9.86
CA PRO A 4 -11.39 13.35 -10.24
C PRO A 4 -10.09 12.77 -9.70
N THR A 5 -9.19 12.35 -10.60
CA THR A 5 -7.89 11.78 -10.24
C THR A 5 -6.99 12.78 -9.51
N SER A 6 -7.26 14.08 -9.63
CA SER A 6 -6.57 15.14 -8.89
C SER A 6 -6.75 15.09 -7.37
N LEU A 7 -7.75 14.34 -6.89
CA LEU A 7 -7.97 14.11 -5.46
C LEU A 7 -7.12 12.97 -4.90
N TYR A 8 -6.41 12.23 -5.76
CA TYR A 8 -5.67 11.04 -5.39
C TYR A 8 -4.18 11.20 -5.65
N GLU A 9 -3.38 10.65 -4.75
CA GLU A 9 -1.95 10.48 -4.94
C GLU A 9 -1.62 8.98 -4.86
N ILE A 10 -0.92 8.47 -5.86
CA ILE A 10 -0.49 7.08 -5.93
C ILE A 10 0.97 7.00 -5.49
N ILE A 11 1.23 6.20 -4.45
CA ILE A 11 2.58 6.02 -3.91
C ILE A 11 3.01 4.57 -4.11
N TYR A 12 4.13 4.38 -4.80
CA TYR A 12 4.74 3.07 -5.00
C TYR A 12 5.88 2.85 -3.99
N ALA A 13 5.65 1.94 -3.04
CA ALA A 13 6.61 1.55 -2.01
C ALA A 13 7.37 0.27 -2.41
N ASN A 14 8.71 0.36 -2.51
CA ASN A 14 9.63 -0.71 -2.93
C ASN A 14 10.98 -0.62 -2.19
N LYS A 15 12.00 -1.40 -2.57
CA LYS A 15 13.35 -1.41 -1.93
C LYS A 15 14.03 -0.05 -1.87
N TYR A 16 13.71 0.85 -2.78
CA TYR A 16 14.31 2.17 -2.87
C TYR A 16 13.52 3.21 -2.07
N THR A 17 12.38 2.84 -1.50
CA THR A 17 11.60 3.73 -0.65
C THR A 17 12.37 4.04 0.63
N THR A 18 12.55 5.33 0.90
CA THR A 18 13.30 5.78 2.07
C THR A 18 12.52 5.56 3.35
N THR A 19 13.23 5.44 4.47
CA THR A 19 12.63 5.39 5.81
C THR A 19 11.73 6.60 6.07
N GLU A 20 12.11 7.78 5.59
CA GLU A 20 11.31 9.00 5.70
C GLU A 20 9.96 8.85 4.99
N THR A 21 9.95 8.34 3.75
CA THR A 21 8.71 8.08 3.00
C THR A 21 7.85 7.03 3.70
N MET A 22 8.44 5.95 4.20
CA MET A 22 7.70 4.94 4.96
C MET A 22 7.08 5.50 6.24
N GLN A 23 7.79 6.35 6.97
CA GLN A 23 7.24 7.02 8.16
C GLN A 23 6.08 7.96 7.80
N LYS A 24 6.19 8.71 6.69
CA LYS A 24 5.07 9.54 6.20
C LYS A 24 3.84 8.71 5.89
N LEU A 25 3.99 7.58 5.20
CA LEU A 25 2.90 6.66 4.87
C LEU A 25 2.25 6.07 6.13
N ILE A 26 3.06 5.59 7.09
CA ILE A 26 2.55 5.04 8.36
C ILE A 26 1.78 6.11 9.13
N ASN A 27 2.31 7.34 9.22
CA ASN A 27 1.64 8.43 9.90
C ASN A 27 0.34 8.81 9.20
N TYR A 28 0.32 8.85 7.87
CA TYR A 28 -0.88 9.11 7.09
C TYR A 28 -1.96 8.06 7.38
N VAL A 29 -1.63 6.76 7.26
CA VAL A 29 -2.59 5.67 7.51
C VAL A 29 -3.10 5.68 8.96
N ARG A 30 -2.23 5.97 9.94
CA ARG A 30 -2.63 6.08 11.37
C ARG A 30 -3.61 7.22 11.65
N ASN A 31 -3.52 8.30 10.88
CA ASN A 31 -4.37 9.48 11.03
C ASN A 31 -5.61 9.42 10.13
N CYS A 32 -5.76 8.39 9.29
CA CYS A 32 -6.98 8.17 8.53
C CYS A 32 -8.08 7.61 9.42
N ASN A 33 -9.31 8.09 9.21
CA ASN A 33 -10.47 7.57 9.92
C ASN A 33 -10.76 6.12 9.49
N GLU A 34 -10.68 5.86 8.19
CA GLU A 34 -10.96 4.56 7.59
C GLU A 34 -9.96 4.27 6.46
N PHE A 35 -9.63 2.99 6.30
CA PHE A 35 -8.85 2.50 5.16
C PHE A 35 -9.32 1.09 4.79
N THR A 36 -9.10 0.72 3.54
CA THR A 36 -9.27 -0.66 3.06
C THR A 36 -7.92 -1.22 2.63
N PHE A 37 -7.77 -2.52 2.83
CA PHE A 37 -6.61 -3.29 2.38
C PHE A 37 -7.08 -4.28 1.33
N ASP A 38 -6.43 -4.24 0.18
CA ASP A 38 -6.58 -5.27 -0.84
C ASP A 38 -5.20 -5.79 -1.25
N THR A 39 -5.12 -7.06 -1.63
CA THR A 39 -3.87 -7.72 -2.00
C THR A 39 -4.03 -8.40 -3.34
N GLU A 40 -3.30 -7.91 -4.33
CA GLU A 40 -3.24 -8.52 -5.66
C GLU A 40 -1.96 -9.34 -5.75
N GLY A 41 -2.08 -10.65 -5.97
CA GLY A 41 -0.96 -11.57 -6.08
C GLY A 41 -0.96 -12.28 -7.42
N GLU A 42 0.05 -12.03 -8.26
CA GLU A 42 0.27 -12.86 -9.44
C GLU A 42 0.91 -14.20 -9.03
N LYS A 43 0.40 -15.34 -9.53
CA LYS A 43 0.86 -16.70 -9.17
C LYS A 43 2.30 -17.03 -9.57
N SER A 44 3.07 -16.06 -10.03
CA SER A 44 4.44 -16.18 -10.50
C SER A 44 5.43 -15.94 -9.36
N THR A 45 6.41 -16.83 -9.23
CA THR A 45 7.48 -16.82 -8.20
C THR A 45 8.41 -15.60 -8.25
N LYS A 46 8.16 -14.64 -9.15
CA LYS A 46 8.89 -13.36 -9.31
C LYS A 46 8.11 -12.12 -8.84
N GLN A 47 7.09 -12.32 -7.99
CA GLN A 47 6.75 -11.50 -6.81
C GLN A 47 6.60 -9.98 -6.98
N LEU A 48 5.82 -9.53 -7.97
CA LEU A 48 5.04 -8.31 -7.79
C LEU A 48 3.69 -8.73 -7.20
N ALA A 49 3.63 -8.78 -5.88
CA ALA A 49 2.36 -8.74 -5.19
C ALA A 49 2.21 -7.34 -4.60
N LEU A 50 1.04 -6.77 -4.79
CA LEU A 50 0.73 -5.38 -4.47
C LEU A 50 -0.26 -5.37 -3.33
N ILE A 51 0.14 -4.78 -2.21
CA ILE A 51 -0.85 -4.34 -1.21
C ILE A 51 -1.35 -2.99 -1.68
N GLN A 52 -2.66 -2.89 -1.90
CA GLN A 52 -3.35 -1.64 -2.14
C GLN A 52 -3.96 -1.17 -0.81
N ILE A 53 -3.57 0.03 -0.38
CA ILE A 53 -4.21 0.69 0.75
C ILE A 53 -4.99 1.87 0.20
N GLN A 54 -6.31 1.81 0.27
CA GLN A 54 -7.16 2.94 -0.08
C GLN A 54 -7.60 3.60 1.22
N THR A 55 -7.35 4.90 1.33
CA THR A 55 -7.61 5.65 2.55
C THR A 55 -8.81 6.56 2.34
N ILE A 56 -9.73 6.58 3.30
CA ILE A 56 -10.86 7.50 3.33
C ILE A 56 -10.53 8.53 4.42
N SER A 57 -9.77 9.53 4.01
CA SER A 57 -9.38 10.65 4.86
C SER A 57 -10.36 11.81 4.68
N GLN A 58 -10.62 12.59 5.74
CA GLN A 58 -11.30 13.89 5.60
C GLN A 58 -10.38 14.96 4.97
N GLN A 59 -9.11 14.63 4.77
CA GLN A 59 -8.07 15.51 4.25
C GLN A 59 -7.52 14.97 2.93
N LEU A 60 -7.45 15.84 1.92
CA LEU A 60 -6.88 15.54 0.62
C LEU A 60 -5.34 15.68 0.63
N PRO A 61 -4.62 14.95 -0.25
CA PRO A 61 -5.14 13.96 -1.20
C PRO A 61 -5.48 12.62 -0.53
N PHE A 62 -6.38 11.84 -1.13
CA PHE A 62 -6.57 10.43 -0.81
C PHE A 62 -5.36 9.63 -1.31
N LEU A 63 -4.79 8.78 -0.48
CA LEU A 63 -3.64 7.96 -0.89
C LEU A 63 -4.10 6.58 -1.36
N ILE A 64 -3.56 6.17 -2.51
CA ILE A 64 -3.50 4.78 -2.97
C ILE A 64 -2.05 4.32 -2.83
N ILE A 65 -1.79 3.46 -1.86
CA ILE A 65 -0.44 2.97 -1.58
C ILE A 65 -0.30 1.59 -2.20
N LEU A 66 0.73 1.40 -3.01
CA LEU A 66 1.10 0.14 -3.66
C LEU A 66 2.40 -0.36 -3.05
N VAL A 67 2.37 -1.47 -2.32
CA VAL A 67 3.57 -2.04 -1.66
C VAL A 67 4.03 -3.31 -2.36
N GLU A 68 5.28 -3.33 -2.81
CA GLU A 68 5.93 -4.52 -3.37
C GLU A 68 6.26 -5.53 -2.25
N LEU A 69 5.62 -6.71 -2.30
CA LEU A 69 5.74 -7.73 -1.25
C LEU A 69 7.15 -8.33 -1.10
N ALA A 70 7.98 -8.30 -2.15
CA ALA A 70 9.37 -8.77 -2.07
C ALA A 70 10.23 -8.02 -1.02
N HIS A 71 9.70 -6.93 -0.46
CA HIS A 71 10.31 -6.14 0.60
C HIS A 71 9.78 -6.40 2.01
N LEU A 72 8.71 -7.19 2.16
CA LEU A 72 8.21 -7.54 3.48
C LEU A 72 8.99 -8.73 4.07
N PRO A 73 9.29 -8.74 5.37
CA PRO A 73 9.98 -9.87 6.01
C PRO A 73 9.14 -11.14 5.87
N LEU A 74 9.65 -12.10 5.09
CA LEU A 74 9.01 -13.38 4.78
C LEU A 74 8.62 -14.19 6.03
N ILE A 75 9.38 -14.04 7.12
CA ILE A 75 9.26 -14.86 8.34
C ILE A 75 8.14 -14.36 9.28
N HIS A 76 7.66 -13.12 9.11
CA HIS A 76 6.67 -12.52 10.01
C HIS A 76 5.45 -11.91 9.30
N SER A 77 5.35 -12.05 7.97
CA SER A 77 4.24 -11.50 7.20
C SER A 77 3.11 -12.51 7.07
N LEU A 78 1.99 -12.30 7.79
CA LEU A 78 0.74 -13.08 7.63
C LEU A 78 0.24 -13.07 6.18
N ILE A 79 0.54 -12.01 5.43
CA ILE A 79 0.15 -11.83 4.02
C ILE A 79 0.81 -12.89 3.13
N HIS A 80 2.06 -13.27 3.40
CA HIS A 80 2.75 -14.32 2.63
C HIS A 80 2.19 -15.72 2.85
N LEU A 81 1.51 -15.97 3.98
CA LEU A 81 0.86 -17.26 4.25
C LEU A 81 -0.46 -17.43 3.47
N GLN A 82 -1.11 -16.33 3.07
CA GLN A 82 -2.40 -16.35 2.37
C GLN A 82 -2.28 -16.41 0.85
N ILE A 83 -1.10 -16.10 0.29
CA ILE A 83 -0.84 -16.08 -1.17
C ILE A 83 -0.32 -17.43 -1.70
N LYS A 84 -0.08 -18.41 -0.82
CA LYS A 84 0.23 -19.80 -1.20
C LYS A 84 -1.04 -20.64 -1.32
#